data_AF-A0A522FAK3-F1
#
_entry.id   AF-A0A522FAK3-F1
#
_cell.length_a   1.000
_cell.length_b   1.000
_cell.length_c   1.000
_cell.angle_alpha   90.00
_cell.angle_beta   90.00
_cell.angle_gamma   90.00
#
_symmetry.space_group_name_H-M   'P 1'
#
loop_
_entity.id
_entity.type
_entity.pdbx_description
1 polymer ?
#
loop_
_entity_poly.entity_id
_entity_poly.type
_entity_poly.pdbx_seq_one_letter_code
_entity_poly.pdbx_strand_id
1 'polypeptide(L)'
;MKTFFSLAFTFTFLFTGNLSAQQARAFPQKEINNFSASAIQQMQNHSLPIQKNTGGVPVDNSVINMLHKLSKKNPAAVNFKNTTPVSPDTVSVGDTLIVGFTPNDTLRISGNWTHVGPVVVFGNGVLIFDNATTTLVGDIIVLGNGKVFSDSSYFFFPQQYWYQRSVIIVQNGYMNCSNTIFNYGGYPHGFSASDSAVVLLTNITNNDYTTTGLSKNASMTINGNNLTGEFIITD
;
A
#
# COMPACT_ATOMS: atom_id res chain seq x y z
N MET A 1 -8.53 27.84 3.33
CA MET A 1 -7.25 27.10 3.44
C MET A 1 -7.34 25.83 2.60
N LYS A 2 -6.97 25.93 1.34
CA LYS A 2 -6.81 24.82 0.40
C LYS A 2 -5.36 24.93 -0.11
N THR A 3 -4.74 23.80 -0.48
CA THR A 3 -3.46 23.65 -1.22
C THR A 3 -2.11 23.47 -0.51
N PHE A 4 -1.98 23.32 0.82
CA PHE A 4 -0.65 23.06 1.43
C PHE A 4 -0.31 21.58 1.73
N PHE A 5 -1.27 20.65 1.65
CA PHE A 5 -1.06 19.24 2.05
C PHE A 5 -0.54 18.32 0.94
N SER A 6 -0.73 18.68 -0.34
CA SER A 6 -0.35 17.83 -1.49
C SER A 6 1.11 18.05 -1.94
N LEU A 7 1.69 19.24 -1.73
CA LEU A 7 2.99 19.55 -2.31
C LEU A 7 4.19 18.96 -1.55
N ALA A 8 4.12 18.76 -0.23
CA ALA A 8 5.31 18.39 0.56
C ALA A 8 5.69 16.91 0.45
N PHE A 9 4.75 16.01 0.15
CA PHE A 9 5.05 14.57 0.04
C PHE A 9 5.53 14.20 -1.37
N THR A 10 5.03 14.90 -2.40
CA THR A 10 5.42 14.71 -3.81
C THR A 10 6.73 15.41 -4.18
N PHE A 11 7.11 16.52 -3.50
CA PHE A 11 8.34 17.25 -3.82
C PHE A 11 9.63 16.56 -3.39
N THR A 12 9.60 15.66 -2.40
CA THR A 12 10.83 14.97 -1.94
C THR A 12 11.22 13.81 -2.84
N PHE A 13 10.33 13.35 -3.73
CA PHE A 13 10.60 12.26 -4.66
C PHE A 13 10.88 12.70 -6.11
N LEU A 14 10.59 13.96 -6.50
CA LEU A 14 10.55 14.37 -7.92
C LEU A 14 11.53 15.47 -8.35
N PHE A 15 12.46 15.91 -7.51
CA PHE A 15 13.58 16.74 -7.95
C PHE A 15 14.91 16.18 -7.45
N THR A 16 15.61 15.43 -8.30
CA THR A 16 16.84 15.87 -8.96
C THR A 16 17.37 14.79 -9.91
N GLY A 17 18.03 15.21 -10.99
CA GLY A 17 18.43 14.34 -12.10
C GLY A 17 19.31 13.15 -11.70
N ASN A 18 19.24 12.09 -12.52
CA ASN A 18 20.02 10.85 -12.42
C ASN A 18 19.86 10.12 -11.06
N LEU A 19 18.76 9.38 -10.94
CA LEU A 19 18.45 8.48 -9.83
C LEU A 19 19.48 7.36 -9.60
N SER A 20 20.39 7.11 -10.54
CA SER A 20 21.51 6.18 -10.36
C SER A 20 22.61 6.70 -9.41
N ALA A 21 22.56 7.96 -8.95
CA ALA A 21 23.59 8.55 -8.09
C ALA A 21 23.08 9.23 -6.80
N GLN A 22 21.78 9.13 -6.48
CA GLN A 22 21.18 9.86 -5.33
C GLN A 22 20.82 8.98 -4.12
N GLN A 23 21.25 7.72 -4.13
CA GLN A 23 21.18 6.81 -2.98
C GLN A 23 21.93 7.30 -1.73
N ALA A 24 22.65 8.44 -1.81
CA ALA A 24 23.32 9.07 -0.66
C ALA A 24 22.42 10.05 0.14
N ARG A 25 21.18 10.32 -0.28
CA ARG A 25 20.24 11.05 0.60
C ARG A 25 19.44 10.05 1.42
N ALA A 26 19.68 10.09 2.73
CA ALA A 26 18.94 9.30 3.71
C ALA A 26 17.43 9.37 3.42
N PHE A 27 16.79 8.21 3.43
CA PHE A 27 15.33 8.06 3.34
C PHE A 27 14.64 9.13 4.22
N PRO A 28 13.60 9.84 3.73
CA PRO A 28 13.00 11.01 4.42
C PRO A 28 12.17 10.59 5.65
N GLN A 29 12.83 9.97 6.62
CA GLN A 29 12.23 9.36 7.79
C GLN A 29 11.53 10.39 8.66
N LYS A 30 12.10 11.58 8.76
CA LYS A 30 11.57 12.67 9.57
C LYS A 30 10.21 13.11 9.03
N GLU A 31 10.10 13.28 7.72
CA GLU A 31 8.88 13.65 7.02
C GLU A 31 7.80 12.57 7.17
N ILE A 32 8.18 11.29 7.03
CA ILE A 32 7.27 10.15 7.21
C ILE A 32 6.77 10.05 8.65
N ASN A 33 7.66 10.23 9.62
CA ASN A 33 7.30 10.22 11.04
C ASN A 33 6.37 11.39 11.37
N ASN A 34 6.64 12.58 10.82
CA ASN A 34 5.80 13.77 11.00
C ASN A 34 4.41 13.58 10.37
N PHE A 35 4.34 12.99 9.17
CA PHE A 35 3.07 12.65 8.53
C PHE A 35 2.29 11.66 9.38
N SER A 36 2.93 10.57 9.80
CA SER A 36 2.30 9.53 10.63
C SER A 36 1.76 10.11 11.94
N ALA A 37 2.56 10.93 12.62
CA ALA A 37 2.16 11.60 13.85
C ALA A 37 0.99 12.57 13.64
N SER A 38 1.03 13.36 12.56
CA SER A 38 -0.03 14.30 12.21
C SER A 38 -1.33 13.58 11.84
N ALA A 39 -1.26 12.47 11.11
CA ALA A 39 -2.41 11.64 10.75
C ALA A 39 -3.05 11.03 12.01
N ILE A 40 -2.25 10.47 12.92
CA ILE A 40 -2.73 9.95 14.21
C ILE A 40 -3.37 11.06 15.04
N GLN A 41 -2.75 12.23 15.11
CA GLN A 41 -3.30 13.38 15.85
C GLN A 41 -4.62 13.88 15.24
N GLN A 42 -4.73 13.91 13.91
CA GLN A 42 -5.99 14.26 13.23
C GLN A 42 -7.09 13.23 13.51
N MET A 43 -6.79 11.93 13.50
CA MET A 43 -7.74 10.88 13.90
C MET A 43 -8.24 11.05 15.34
N GLN A 44 -7.36 11.42 16.26
CA GLN A 44 -7.73 11.65 17.67
C GLN A 44 -8.62 12.90 17.85
N ASN A 45 -8.45 13.91 16.99
CA ASN A 45 -9.06 15.23 17.16
C ASN A 45 -10.28 15.49 16.27
N HIS A 46 -10.64 14.61 15.34
CA HIS A 46 -11.78 14.83 14.44
C HIS A 46 -12.77 13.66 14.42
N SER A 47 -14.01 13.95 14.80
CA SER A 47 -15.21 13.28 14.30
C SER A 47 -15.55 13.85 12.91
N LEU A 48 -14.88 13.37 11.87
CA LEU A 48 -15.23 13.73 10.49
C LEU A 48 -16.61 13.14 10.12
N PRO A 49 -17.38 13.80 9.23
CA PRO A 49 -18.64 13.26 8.75
C PRO A 49 -18.36 11.97 7.97
N ILE A 50 -18.66 10.83 8.59
CA ILE A 50 -18.67 9.53 7.94
C ILE A 50 -19.72 9.60 6.82
N GLN A 51 -19.29 9.51 5.56
CA GLN A 51 -20.24 9.24 4.47
C GLN A 51 -20.66 7.77 4.57
N LYS A 52 -21.66 7.49 5.42
CA LYS A 52 -22.29 6.17 5.51
C LYS A 52 -22.98 5.87 4.18
N ASN A 53 -22.40 4.96 3.39
CA ASN A 53 -23.15 4.27 2.35
C ASN A 53 -24.24 3.41 3.01
N THR A 54 -25.51 3.80 2.82
CA THR A 54 -26.67 3.13 3.42
C THR A 54 -27.07 1.91 2.59
N GLY A 55 -26.40 0.79 2.85
CA GLY A 55 -26.83 -0.55 2.42
C GLY A 55 -26.74 -1.52 3.60
N GLY A 56 -27.79 -1.56 4.43
CA GLY A 56 -27.79 -2.27 5.71
C GLY A 56 -28.06 -3.78 5.59
N VAL A 57 -27.27 -4.57 6.33
CA VAL A 57 -27.58 -5.94 6.79
C VAL A 57 -27.05 -6.09 8.24
N PRO A 58 -27.72 -6.82 9.16
CA PRO A 58 -27.44 -6.76 10.59
C PRO A 58 -26.08 -7.33 11.00
N VAL A 59 -25.47 -6.70 12.01
CA VAL A 59 -24.16 -7.05 12.57
C VAL A 59 -24.31 -8.16 13.60
N ASP A 60 -23.68 -9.31 13.35
CA ASP A 60 -23.51 -10.37 14.34
C ASP A 60 -22.06 -10.36 14.85
N ASN A 61 -21.87 -10.36 16.17
CA ASN A 61 -20.61 -10.06 16.85
C ASN A 61 -19.56 -11.18 16.73
N SER A 62 -18.92 -11.34 15.57
CA SER A 62 -17.99 -12.45 15.27
C SER A 62 -16.49 -12.17 15.53
N VAL A 63 -16.12 -11.02 16.10
CA VAL A 63 -14.71 -10.61 16.22
C VAL A 63 -13.95 -11.46 17.27
N ILE A 64 -14.61 -11.85 18.37
CA ILE A 64 -13.99 -12.67 19.43
C ILE A 64 -13.72 -14.11 18.95
N ASN A 65 -14.57 -14.67 18.08
CA ASN A 65 -14.38 -16.01 17.52
C ASN A 65 -13.29 -16.08 16.43
N MET A 66 -12.92 -14.93 15.85
CA MET A 66 -11.87 -14.83 14.83
C MET A 66 -10.48 -14.74 15.46
N LEU A 67 -10.34 -13.97 16.54
CA LEU A 67 -9.09 -13.84 17.31
C LEU A 67 -8.64 -15.17 17.95
N HIS A 68 -9.58 -16.01 18.39
CA HIS A 68 -9.29 -17.33 18.94
C HIS A 68 -8.74 -18.33 17.89
N LYS A 69 -8.99 -18.10 16.60
CA LYS A 69 -8.51 -18.97 15.51
C LYS A 69 -7.16 -18.53 14.94
N LEU A 70 -6.79 -17.25 15.06
CA LEU A 70 -5.51 -16.71 14.57
C LEU A 70 -4.32 -16.99 15.51
N SER A 71 -4.57 -17.38 16.76
CA SER A 71 -3.52 -17.62 17.76
C SER A 71 -2.77 -18.97 17.62
N LYS A 72 -3.22 -19.91 16.78
CA LYS A 72 -2.58 -21.24 16.66
C LYS A 72 -2.59 -21.78 15.23
N LYS A 73 -1.55 -21.47 14.44
CA LYS A 73 -0.85 -22.31 13.43
C LYS A 73 -0.20 -21.45 12.33
N ASN A 74 0.92 -21.94 11.80
CA ASN A 74 1.72 -21.48 10.65
C ASN A 74 0.97 -20.74 9.53
N PRO A 75 1.67 -19.89 8.73
CA PRO A 75 1.05 -18.97 7.77
C PRO A 75 0.45 -19.75 6.59
N ALA A 76 -0.79 -20.20 6.75
CA ALA A 76 -1.61 -20.69 5.67
C ALA A 76 -2.11 -19.50 4.85
N ALA A 77 -2.16 -19.68 3.52
CA ALA A 77 -2.75 -18.75 2.58
C ALA A 77 -4.05 -18.14 3.15
N VAL A 78 -4.10 -16.82 3.22
CA VAL A 78 -5.21 -16.09 3.82
C VAL A 78 -6.43 -16.28 2.92
N ASN A 79 -7.46 -16.96 3.44
CA ASN A 79 -8.67 -17.28 2.69
C ASN A 79 -9.70 -16.16 2.86
N PHE A 80 -9.82 -15.28 1.87
CA PHE A 80 -10.56 -14.02 1.98
C PHE A 80 -12.08 -14.14 1.78
N LYS A 81 -12.72 -15.30 1.92
CA LYS A 81 -14.08 -15.52 1.37
C LYS A 81 -15.25 -14.63 1.86
N ASN A 82 -15.15 -13.84 2.94
CA ASN A 82 -16.32 -13.11 3.49
C ASN A 82 -16.04 -11.65 3.94
N THR A 83 -15.56 -10.78 3.07
CA THR A 83 -15.47 -9.33 3.39
C THR A 83 -16.19 -8.52 2.32
N THR A 84 -17.03 -7.58 2.78
CA THR A 84 -17.85 -6.71 1.93
C THR A 84 -16.98 -5.85 0.99
N PRO A 85 -17.46 -5.52 -0.22
CA PRO A 85 -16.62 -5.00 -1.33
C PRO A 85 -16.10 -3.57 -1.17
N VAL A 86 -16.53 -2.84 -0.13
CA VAL A 86 -16.01 -1.52 0.22
C VAL A 86 -16.24 -1.33 1.73
N SER A 87 -15.20 -0.96 2.48
CA SER A 87 -15.39 -0.54 3.89
C SER A 87 -16.17 0.78 3.90
N PRO A 88 -17.21 0.94 4.73
CA PRO A 88 -17.90 2.22 4.92
C PRO A 88 -17.00 3.32 5.50
N ASP A 89 -15.79 2.98 5.96
CA ASP A 89 -14.93 3.84 6.78
C ASP A 89 -13.67 4.33 6.04
N THR A 90 -13.49 3.96 4.76
CA THR A 90 -12.37 4.49 3.98
C THR A 90 -12.59 5.97 3.68
N VAL A 91 -11.63 6.81 4.06
CA VAL A 91 -11.73 8.27 3.88
C VAL A 91 -10.92 8.67 2.66
N SER A 92 -11.54 9.46 1.77
CA SER A 92 -10.83 10.17 0.71
C SER A 92 -10.49 11.59 1.16
N VAL A 93 -9.21 11.93 1.22
CA VAL A 93 -8.75 13.31 1.48
C VAL A 93 -8.24 13.88 0.16
N GLY A 94 -9.11 14.62 -0.54
CA GLY A 94 -8.85 14.99 -1.93
C GLY A 94 -8.98 13.78 -2.84
N ASP A 95 -7.95 13.49 -3.63
CA ASP A 95 -7.81 12.31 -4.49
C ASP A 95 -7.11 11.13 -3.81
N THR A 96 -6.61 11.34 -2.58
CA THR A 96 -5.91 10.29 -1.84
C THR A 96 -6.89 9.38 -1.13
N LEU A 97 -6.81 8.08 -1.41
CA LEU A 97 -7.55 7.05 -0.67
C LEU A 97 -6.77 6.67 0.57
N ILE A 98 -7.40 6.73 1.75
CA ILE A 98 -6.75 6.39 3.01
C ILE A 98 -7.46 5.20 3.66
N VAL A 99 -6.71 4.10 3.81
CA VAL A 99 -7.13 2.88 4.53
C VAL A 99 -6.43 2.85 5.89
N GLY A 100 -7.19 2.65 6.96
CA GLY A 100 -6.69 2.72 8.33
C GLY A 100 -7.04 4.01 9.07
N PHE A 101 -7.94 4.83 8.50
CA PHE A 101 -8.36 6.09 9.12
C PHE A 101 -9.17 5.87 10.40
N THR A 102 -9.90 4.77 10.48
CA THR A 102 -10.45 4.26 11.74
C THR A 102 -9.65 3.04 12.19
N PRO A 103 -9.57 2.78 13.51
CA PRO A 103 -8.90 1.58 14.00
C PRO A 103 -9.48 0.30 13.36
N ASN A 104 -8.62 -0.52 12.77
CA ASN A 104 -8.96 -1.79 12.09
C ASN A 104 -9.74 -1.64 10.77
N ASP A 105 -9.72 -0.47 10.13
CA ASP A 105 -10.31 -0.27 8.81
C ASP A 105 -9.69 -1.25 7.78
N THR A 106 -10.56 -1.99 7.10
CA THR A 106 -10.18 -2.99 6.11
C THR A 106 -10.92 -2.75 4.82
N LEU A 107 -10.22 -2.30 3.78
CA LEU A 107 -10.78 -2.17 2.45
C LEU A 107 -10.43 -3.40 1.62
N ARG A 108 -11.44 -4.12 1.12
CA ARG A 108 -11.25 -5.15 0.10
C ARG A 108 -11.76 -4.67 -1.25
N ILE A 109 -10.95 -4.87 -2.28
CA ILE A 109 -11.24 -4.57 -3.67
C ILE A 109 -11.25 -5.89 -4.44
N SER A 110 -12.30 -6.11 -5.21
CA SER A 110 -12.47 -7.28 -6.07
C SER A 110 -13.10 -6.87 -7.40
N GLY A 111 -12.79 -7.59 -8.48
CA GLY A 111 -13.25 -7.22 -9.82
C GLY A 111 -12.55 -5.95 -10.34
N ASN A 112 -13.20 -5.23 -11.24
CA ASN A 112 -12.62 -4.05 -11.87
C ASN A 112 -12.63 -2.86 -10.91
N TRP A 113 -11.48 -2.24 -10.70
CA TRP A 113 -11.36 -1.06 -9.86
C TRP A 113 -10.38 -0.05 -10.47
N THR A 114 -10.79 1.21 -10.50
CA THR A 114 -9.95 2.30 -10.99
C THR A 114 -9.89 3.39 -9.94
N HIS A 115 -8.68 3.86 -9.65
CA HIS A 115 -8.46 4.98 -8.75
C HIS A 115 -7.46 5.96 -9.33
N VAL A 116 -7.75 7.24 -9.15
CA VAL A 116 -6.89 8.36 -9.56
C VAL A 116 -6.44 9.07 -8.30
N GLY A 117 -5.14 9.09 -8.09
CA GLY A 117 -4.52 9.61 -6.87
C GLY A 117 -3.86 8.50 -6.04
N PRO A 118 -3.09 8.87 -5.01
CA PRO A 118 -2.38 7.92 -4.16
C PRO A 118 -3.33 7.07 -3.30
N VAL A 119 -2.83 5.90 -2.88
CA VAL A 119 -3.45 5.06 -1.85
C VAL A 119 -2.50 4.96 -0.67
N VAL A 120 -2.95 5.39 0.49
CA VAL A 120 -2.20 5.32 1.76
C VAL A 120 -2.84 4.27 2.65
N VAL A 121 -2.06 3.28 3.05
CA VAL A 121 -2.45 2.28 4.06
C VAL A 121 -1.61 2.52 5.30
N PHE A 122 -2.24 2.90 6.41
CA PHE A 122 -1.51 3.34 7.58
C PHE A 122 -2.08 2.78 8.89
N GLY A 123 -1.35 2.94 9.99
CA GLY A 123 -1.78 2.48 11.31
C GLY A 123 -1.93 0.96 11.32
N ASN A 124 -3.13 0.45 11.61
CA ASN A 124 -3.48 -0.98 11.51
C ASN A 124 -4.44 -1.25 10.33
N GLY A 125 -4.48 -0.35 9.34
CA GLY A 125 -5.31 -0.48 8.16
C GLY A 125 -4.91 -1.66 7.29
N VAL A 126 -5.89 -2.29 6.65
CA VAL A 126 -5.67 -3.46 5.79
C VAL A 126 -6.33 -3.24 4.43
N LEU A 127 -5.52 -3.23 3.37
CA LEU A 127 -5.99 -3.16 1.99
C LEU A 127 -5.82 -4.53 1.33
N ILE A 128 -6.88 -5.06 0.72
CA ILE A 128 -6.91 -6.39 0.12
C ILE A 128 -7.36 -6.24 -1.32
N PHE A 129 -6.57 -6.74 -2.27
CA PHE A 129 -6.95 -6.96 -3.65
C PHE A 129 -7.16 -8.46 -3.85
N ASP A 130 -8.38 -8.87 -4.20
CA ASP A 130 -8.72 -10.28 -4.35
C ASP A 130 -9.48 -10.49 -5.66
N ASN A 131 -8.83 -11.20 -6.59
CA ASN A 131 -9.32 -11.36 -7.96
C ASN A 131 -9.71 -9.99 -8.57
N ALA A 132 -8.84 -8.99 -8.37
CA ALA A 132 -9.06 -7.63 -8.80
C ALA A 132 -8.32 -7.33 -10.11
N THR A 133 -8.94 -6.53 -10.97
CA THR A 133 -8.29 -5.88 -12.10
C THR A 133 -8.23 -4.39 -11.80
N THR A 134 -7.08 -3.95 -11.30
CA THR A 134 -6.84 -2.62 -10.76
C THR A 134 -6.14 -1.74 -11.79
N THR A 135 -6.71 -0.57 -12.09
CA THR A 135 -5.98 0.54 -12.74
C THR A 135 -5.74 1.63 -11.71
N LEU A 136 -4.47 1.81 -11.30
CA LEU A 136 -4.10 2.81 -10.30
C LEU A 136 -3.25 3.91 -10.92
N VAL A 137 -3.83 5.11 -11.04
CA VAL A 137 -3.13 6.33 -11.50
C VAL A 137 -2.57 7.06 -10.28
N GLY A 138 -1.67 6.40 -9.55
CA GLY A 138 -1.15 6.87 -8.28
C GLY A 138 -0.13 5.91 -7.66
N ASP A 139 0.35 6.28 -6.48
CA ASP A 139 1.29 5.49 -5.70
C ASP A 139 0.56 4.65 -4.66
N ILE A 140 1.17 3.55 -4.22
CA ILE A 140 0.75 2.83 -3.01
C ILE A 140 1.78 3.11 -1.92
N ILE A 141 1.32 3.65 -0.79
CA ILE A 141 2.18 4.00 0.34
C ILE A 141 1.68 3.26 1.57
N VAL A 142 2.53 2.40 2.13
CA VAL A 142 2.24 1.58 3.31
C VAL A 142 3.12 2.04 4.48
N LEU A 143 2.50 2.55 5.53
CA LEU A 143 3.15 3.19 6.68
C LEU A 143 2.70 2.52 8.00
N GLY A 144 3.47 2.72 9.07
CA GLY A 144 3.12 2.18 10.39
C GLY A 144 3.08 0.66 10.39
N ASN A 145 1.96 0.06 10.83
CA ASN A 145 1.70 -1.38 10.73
C ASN A 145 0.67 -1.70 9.63
N GLY A 146 0.50 -0.79 8.65
CA GLY A 146 -0.43 -0.95 7.54
C GLY A 146 -0.09 -2.19 6.72
N LYS A 147 -1.12 -2.83 6.15
CA LYS A 147 -0.96 -4.09 5.42
C LYS A 147 -1.64 -4.05 4.07
N VAL A 148 -0.92 -4.46 3.03
CA VAL A 148 -1.47 -4.70 1.70
C VAL A 148 -1.39 -6.18 1.37
N PHE A 149 -2.51 -6.73 0.90
CA PHE A 149 -2.60 -8.08 0.38
C PHE A 149 -3.07 -8.03 -1.06
N SER A 150 -2.49 -8.88 -1.92
CA SER A 150 -2.98 -9.11 -3.26
C SER A 150 -2.97 -10.60 -3.55
N ASP A 151 -4.08 -11.17 -4.01
CA ASP A 151 -4.10 -12.52 -4.55
C ASP A 151 -4.86 -12.58 -5.88
N SER A 152 -4.32 -13.36 -6.82
CA SER A 152 -4.93 -13.62 -8.13
C SER A 152 -5.38 -12.35 -8.86
N SER A 153 -4.61 -11.27 -8.73
CA SER A 153 -5.01 -9.93 -9.18
C SER A 153 -4.08 -9.37 -10.26
N TYR A 154 -4.55 -8.37 -10.98
CA TYR A 154 -3.83 -7.65 -12.01
C TYR A 154 -3.77 -6.17 -11.65
N PHE A 155 -2.57 -5.59 -11.64
CA PHE A 155 -2.34 -4.16 -11.49
C PHE A 155 -1.83 -3.55 -12.78
N PHE A 156 -2.48 -2.49 -13.21
CA PHE A 156 -1.97 -1.56 -14.21
C PHE A 156 -1.69 -0.22 -13.56
N PHE A 157 -0.43 0.21 -13.63
CA PHE A 157 0.02 1.54 -13.25
C PHE A 157 0.36 2.32 -14.52
N PRO A 158 -0.57 3.13 -15.07
CA PRO A 158 -0.26 3.94 -16.25
C PRO A 158 0.85 4.95 -15.95
N GLN A 159 1.88 4.96 -16.80
CA GLN A 159 3.01 5.88 -16.71
C GLN A 159 3.28 6.55 -18.06
N GLN A 160 3.88 7.75 -18.02
CA GLN A 160 4.32 8.52 -19.18
C GLN A 160 5.85 8.72 -19.22
N TYR A 161 6.53 8.45 -18.10
CA TYR A 161 7.98 8.54 -17.95
C TYR A 161 8.46 7.61 -16.82
N TRP A 162 9.77 7.39 -16.74
CA TRP A 162 10.39 6.46 -15.80
C TRP A 162 10.15 6.89 -14.35
N TYR A 163 9.79 5.93 -13.50
CA TYR A 163 9.59 6.15 -12.07
C TYR A 163 8.54 7.22 -11.74
N GLN A 164 7.56 7.41 -12.64
CA GLN A 164 6.44 8.32 -12.37
C GLN A 164 5.62 7.84 -11.18
N ARG A 165 5.53 6.53 -10.98
CA ARG A 165 4.78 5.88 -9.90
C ARG A 165 5.65 4.98 -9.06
N SER A 166 5.23 4.74 -7.83
CA SER A 166 5.92 3.83 -6.92
C SER A 166 5.01 3.09 -5.95
N VAL A 167 5.50 1.93 -5.52
CA VAL A 167 5.06 1.26 -4.30
C VAL A 167 6.10 1.50 -3.21
N ILE A 168 5.67 2.03 -2.07
CA ILE A 168 6.53 2.43 -0.96
C ILE A 168 6.04 1.75 0.33
N ILE A 169 6.88 0.94 0.97
CA ILE A 169 6.58 0.26 2.24
C ILE A 169 7.64 0.64 3.27
N VAL A 170 7.25 1.19 4.40
CA VAL A 170 8.21 1.74 5.39
C VAL A 170 7.78 1.42 6.80
N GLN A 171 8.62 1.75 7.79
CA GLN A 171 8.39 1.41 9.20
C GLN A 171 8.12 -0.09 9.36
N ASN A 172 6.97 -0.51 9.90
CA ASN A 172 6.57 -1.91 10.03
C ASN A 172 5.54 -2.31 8.96
N GLY A 173 5.49 -1.58 7.85
CA GLY A 173 4.56 -1.83 6.76
C GLY A 173 4.74 -3.24 6.20
N TYR A 174 3.62 -3.85 5.79
CA TYR A 174 3.61 -5.21 5.30
C TYR A 174 2.93 -5.29 3.94
N MET A 175 3.55 -5.98 2.99
CA MET A 175 2.95 -6.30 1.71
C MET A 175 3.10 -7.79 1.41
N ASN A 176 2.02 -8.44 1.01
CA ASN A 176 2.03 -9.81 0.53
C ASN A 176 1.22 -9.93 -0.77
N CYS A 177 1.90 -10.26 -1.86
CA CYS A 177 1.31 -10.44 -3.17
C CYS A 177 1.54 -11.89 -3.63
N SER A 178 0.45 -12.58 -3.98
CA SER A 178 0.47 -13.91 -4.56
C SER A 178 -0.26 -13.95 -5.90
N ASN A 179 0.26 -14.73 -6.85
CA ASN A 179 -0.39 -14.98 -8.16
C ASN A 179 -0.83 -13.67 -8.85
N THR A 180 -0.01 -12.63 -8.75
CA THR A 180 -0.37 -11.26 -9.12
C THR A 180 0.44 -10.82 -10.32
N ILE A 181 -0.19 -10.10 -11.24
CA ILE A 181 0.45 -9.50 -12.41
C ILE A 181 0.63 -8.01 -12.18
N PHE A 182 1.83 -7.49 -12.39
CA PHE A 182 2.10 -6.05 -12.44
C PHE A 182 2.45 -5.61 -13.86
N ASN A 183 1.76 -4.56 -14.31
CA ASN A 183 1.96 -3.91 -15.60
C ASN A 183 2.14 -2.41 -15.38
N TYR A 184 3.24 -1.87 -15.89
CA TYR A 184 3.69 -0.49 -15.73
C TYR A 184 3.67 0.29 -17.05
N GLY A 185 3.05 -0.28 -18.08
CA GLY A 185 2.83 0.35 -19.38
C GLY A 185 4.10 0.52 -20.23
N GLY A 186 5.08 -0.38 -20.09
CA GLY A 186 6.35 -0.30 -20.82
C GLY A 186 7.44 0.54 -20.13
N TYR A 187 7.20 1.04 -18.92
CA TYR A 187 8.13 1.91 -18.20
C TYR A 187 8.64 1.30 -16.88
N PRO A 188 9.87 1.60 -16.45
CA PRO A 188 10.35 1.25 -15.12
C PRO A 188 9.46 1.80 -14.00
N HIS A 189 9.16 0.96 -13.01
CA HIS A 189 8.40 1.33 -11.81
C HIS A 189 9.28 1.32 -10.56
N GLY A 190 9.03 2.25 -9.64
CA GLY A 190 9.74 2.32 -8.36
C GLY A 190 9.13 1.38 -7.33
N PHE A 191 9.95 0.59 -6.66
CA PHE A 191 9.53 -0.21 -5.52
C PHE A 191 10.51 0.03 -4.37
N SER A 192 10.03 0.45 -3.21
CA SER A 192 10.90 0.76 -2.06
C SER A 192 10.40 0.09 -0.80
N ALA A 193 11.30 -0.59 -0.08
CA ALA A 193 11.07 -0.99 1.30
C ALA A 193 12.19 -0.49 2.23
N SER A 194 11.83 0.04 3.41
CA SER A 194 12.78 0.58 4.38
C SER A 194 12.36 0.27 5.84
N ASP A 195 13.21 0.65 6.79
CA ASP A 195 13.08 0.42 8.24
C ASP A 195 12.97 -1.05 8.64
N SER A 196 11.76 -1.56 8.87
CA SER A 196 11.44 -2.94 9.28
C SER A 196 10.31 -3.51 8.41
N ALA A 197 10.13 -2.93 7.23
CA ALA A 197 9.11 -3.34 6.28
C ALA A 197 9.33 -4.78 5.82
N VAL A 198 8.24 -5.51 5.60
CA VAL A 198 8.28 -6.90 5.13
C VAL A 198 7.47 -7.02 3.84
N VAL A 199 8.11 -7.52 2.80
CA VAL A 199 7.48 -7.73 1.50
C VAL A 199 7.61 -9.18 1.07
N LEU A 200 6.48 -9.82 0.75
CA LEU A 200 6.42 -11.19 0.26
C LEU A 200 5.81 -11.19 -1.14
N LEU A 201 6.55 -11.72 -2.12
CA LEU A 201 6.17 -11.80 -3.52
C LEU A 201 6.20 -13.27 -3.95
N THR A 202 5.04 -13.86 -4.22
CA THR A 202 4.92 -15.27 -4.62
C THR A 202 4.19 -15.40 -5.97
N ASN A 203 4.76 -16.14 -6.92
CA ASN A 203 4.15 -16.35 -8.24
C ASN A 203 3.77 -15.03 -8.93
N ILE A 204 4.71 -14.09 -8.97
CA ILE A 204 4.49 -12.78 -9.57
C ILE A 204 4.82 -12.83 -11.06
N THR A 205 4.01 -12.13 -11.86
CA THR A 205 4.34 -11.81 -13.24
C THR A 205 4.52 -10.31 -13.38
N ASN A 206 5.75 -9.85 -13.52
CA ASN A 206 6.06 -8.50 -13.92
C ASN A 206 6.12 -8.46 -15.46
N ASN A 207 5.26 -7.65 -16.08
CA ASN A 207 5.30 -7.39 -17.52
C ASN A 207 6.41 -6.39 -17.89
N ASP A 208 6.86 -5.61 -16.92
CA ASP A 208 7.74 -4.47 -17.10
C ASP A 208 8.83 -4.43 -16.00
N TYR A 209 9.77 -3.51 -16.15
CA TYR A 209 10.93 -3.39 -15.26
C TYR A 209 10.57 -2.77 -13.91
N THR A 210 11.14 -3.29 -12.81
CA THR A 210 11.04 -2.69 -11.47
C THR A 210 12.43 -2.34 -10.96
N THR A 211 12.61 -1.16 -10.37
CA THR A 211 13.82 -0.84 -9.60
C THR A 211 13.46 -0.87 -8.12
N THR A 212 14.07 -1.80 -7.40
CA THR A 212 13.77 -2.10 -6.01
C THR A 212 14.83 -1.54 -5.07
N GLY A 213 14.45 -0.61 -4.21
CA GLY A 213 15.26 -0.13 -3.09
C GLY A 213 14.95 -0.90 -1.82
N LEU A 214 15.97 -1.47 -1.18
CA LEU A 214 15.90 -2.07 0.16
C LEU A 214 16.92 -1.38 1.06
N SER A 215 16.49 -0.92 2.24
CA SER A 215 17.38 -0.23 3.18
C SER A 215 17.05 -0.58 4.63
N LYS A 216 18.04 -0.38 5.53
CA LYS A 216 17.94 -0.69 6.96
C LYS A 216 17.61 -2.16 7.21
N ASN A 217 16.61 -2.47 8.03
CA ASN A 217 16.19 -3.84 8.35
C ASN A 217 14.98 -4.32 7.53
N ALA A 218 14.68 -3.66 6.41
CA ALA A 218 13.61 -4.12 5.52
C ALA A 218 13.96 -5.48 4.91
N SER A 219 12.95 -6.31 4.67
CA SER A 219 13.12 -7.63 4.07
C SER A 219 12.15 -7.85 2.91
N MET A 220 12.65 -8.52 1.88
CA MET A 220 11.84 -8.96 0.74
C MET A 220 12.10 -10.43 0.45
N THR A 221 11.05 -11.24 0.38
CA THR A 221 11.12 -12.64 -0.03
C THR A 221 10.41 -12.79 -1.37
N ILE A 222 11.11 -13.39 -2.34
CA ILE A 222 10.61 -13.56 -3.70
C ILE A 222 10.65 -15.04 -4.05
N ASN A 223 9.52 -15.60 -4.45
CA ASN A 223 9.38 -17.00 -4.81
C ASN A 223 8.54 -17.13 -6.09
N GLY A 224 9.12 -17.60 -7.19
CA GLY A 224 8.41 -17.80 -8.45
C GLY A 224 8.04 -16.52 -9.20
N ASN A 225 8.95 -15.56 -9.31
CA ASN A 225 8.74 -14.36 -10.13
C ASN A 225 9.37 -14.54 -11.54
N ASN A 226 8.71 -14.09 -12.60
CA ASN A 226 9.26 -14.16 -13.96
C ASN A 226 10.38 -13.14 -14.21
N LEU A 227 10.29 -11.95 -13.61
CA LEU A 227 11.21 -10.83 -13.80
C LEU A 227 11.28 -10.00 -12.51
N THR A 228 12.44 -9.97 -11.87
CA THR A 228 12.60 -9.29 -10.58
C THR A 228 13.10 -7.83 -10.71
N GLY A 229 13.72 -7.48 -11.83
CA GLY A 229 14.25 -6.14 -12.08
C GLY A 229 15.59 -5.85 -11.38
N GLU A 230 15.85 -4.59 -11.05
CA GLU A 230 17.07 -4.11 -10.36
C GLU A 230 16.89 -4.10 -8.85
N PHE A 231 17.96 -4.39 -8.10
CA PHE A 231 18.01 -4.26 -6.65
C PHE A 231 19.13 -3.32 -6.22
N ILE A 232 18.76 -2.36 -5.40
CA ILE A 232 19.64 -1.43 -4.71
C ILE A 232 19.45 -1.73 -3.23
N ILE A 233 20.50 -2.28 -2.61
CA ILE A 233 20.46 -2.67 -1.20
C ILE A 233 21.49 -1.84 -0.46
N THR A 234 21.04 -1.08 0.53
CA THR A 234 21.91 -0.30 1.42
C THR A 234 21.71 -0.75 2.86
N ASP A 235 22.76 -0.61 3.66
CA ASP A 235 22.70 -0.75 5.11
C ASP A 235 21.93 0.40 5.80
#